data_AF-A0A550G8F8-F1
#
_entry.id   AF-A0A550G8F8-F1
#
_cell.length_a   1.000
_cell.length_b   1.000
_cell.length_c   1.000
_cell.angle_alpha   90.00
_cell.angle_beta   90.00
_cell.angle_gamma   90.00
#
_symmetry.space_group_name_H-M   'P 1'
#
loop_
_entity.id
_entity.type
_entity.pdbx_description
1 polymer ?
#
loop_
_entity_poly.entity_id
_entity_poly.type
_entity_poly.pdbx_seq_one_letter_code
_entity_poly.pdbx_strand_id
1 'polypeptide(L)'
;LRLDDGHVKMVVKDKVVDTGRRKFGAIIGDNVKTGVSALFMPGVKVGPNSWVGANFTVRRDIPANTLVLPKQDEAKYKSIR
;
A
#
# COMPACT_ATOMS: atom_id res chain seq x y z
N LEU A 1 1.51 -12.47 -2.21
CA LEU A 1 1.16 -13.51 -3.21
C LEU A 1 0.05 -12.95 -4.07
N ARG A 2 0.14 -13.10 -5.39
CA ARG A 2 -0.99 -12.77 -6.28
C ARG A 2 -1.91 -13.97 -6.38
N LEU A 3 -3.21 -13.73 -6.47
CA LEU A 3 -4.23 -14.79 -6.53
C LEU A 3 -4.20 -15.57 -7.85
N ASP A 4 -3.55 -15.02 -8.87
CA ASP A 4 -3.37 -15.64 -10.19
C ASP A 4 -2.13 -16.55 -10.26
N ASP A 5 -1.43 -16.78 -9.14
CA ASP A 5 -0.16 -17.53 -9.04
C ASP A 5 0.97 -17.05 -9.98
N GLY A 6 0.79 -15.92 -10.65
CA GLY A 6 1.78 -15.29 -11.50
C GLY A 6 2.94 -14.67 -10.71
N HIS A 7 4.01 -14.35 -11.43
CA HIS A 7 5.11 -13.59 -10.85
C HIS A 7 4.68 -12.17 -10.46
N VAL A 8 5.20 -11.69 -9.34
CA VAL A 8 4.98 -10.32 -8.91
C VAL A 8 5.89 -9.40 -9.72
N LYS A 9 5.31 -8.36 -10.32
CA LYS A 9 6.03 -7.30 -11.02
C LYS A 9 6.07 -6.06 -10.13
N MET A 10 7.12 -5.26 -10.28
CA MET A 10 7.27 -4.00 -9.54
C MET A 10 7.90 -2.93 -10.43
N VAL A 11 7.75 -1.65 -10.05
CA VAL A 11 8.40 -0.56 -10.75
C VAL A 11 9.79 -0.32 -10.16
N VAL A 12 10.83 -0.38 -10.99
CA VAL A 12 12.23 -0.05 -10.65
C VAL A 12 12.75 0.94 -11.68
N LYS A 13 13.23 2.11 -11.24
CA LYS A 13 13.72 3.18 -12.14
C LYS A 13 12.74 3.46 -13.29
N ASP A 14 11.47 3.65 -12.93
CA ASP A 14 10.34 3.94 -13.83
C ASP A 14 10.00 2.87 -14.87
N LYS A 15 10.57 1.66 -14.72
CA LYS A 15 10.26 0.51 -15.58
C LYS A 15 9.60 -0.59 -14.77
N VAL A 16 8.60 -1.25 -15.36
CA VAL A 16 8.01 -2.45 -14.77
C VAL A 16 8.98 -3.62 -14.99
N VAL A 17 9.46 -4.20 -13.89
CA VAL A 17 10.40 -5.31 -13.86
C VAL A 17 9.72 -6.53 -13.23
N ASP A 18 9.94 -7.71 -13.82
CA ASP A 18 9.56 -8.97 -13.19
C ASP A 18 10.53 -9.30 -12.05
N THR A 19 9.99 -9.55 -10.86
CA THR A 19 10.82 -9.96 -9.71
C THR A 19 11.30 -11.41 -9.83
N GLY A 20 10.71 -12.21 -10.73
CA GLY A 20 10.96 -13.65 -10.83
C GLY A 20 10.40 -14.45 -9.65
N ARG A 21 9.59 -13.82 -8.78
CA ARG A 21 9.06 -14.43 -7.55
C ARG A 21 7.54 -14.53 -7.62
N ARG A 22 7.03 -15.74 -7.40
CA ARG A 22 5.60 -15.98 -7.13
C ARG A 22 5.15 -15.34 -5.82
N LYS A 23 5.99 -15.44 -4.78
CA LYS A 23 5.74 -14.85 -3.46
C LYS A 23 6.65 -13.65 -3.24
N PHE A 24 6.07 -12.47 -3.42
CA PHE A 24 6.66 -11.19 -3.06
C PHE A 24 5.60 -10.34 -2.35
N GLY A 25 6.01 -9.68 -1.27
CA GLY A 25 5.15 -8.84 -0.44
C GLY A 25 5.22 -7.38 -0.91
N ALA A 26 5.61 -6.50 0.00
CA ALA A 26 5.86 -5.09 -0.27
C ALA A 26 7.27 -4.72 0.20
N ILE A 27 7.81 -3.62 -0.35
CA ILE A 27 9.05 -3.01 0.13
C ILE A 27 8.68 -1.82 1.01
N ILE A 28 9.17 -1.80 2.25
CA ILE A 28 8.91 -0.73 3.21
C ILE A 28 10.23 -0.04 3.53
N GLY A 29 10.31 1.26 3.24
CA GLY A 29 11.49 2.07 3.54
C GLY A 29 11.64 2.40 5.02
N ASP A 30 12.78 3.00 5.36
CA ASP A 30 13.10 3.38 6.74
C ASP A 30 12.12 4.40 7.31
N ASN A 31 11.84 4.29 8.61
CA ASN A 31 10.96 5.20 9.36
C ASN A 31 9.53 5.31 8.82
N VAL A 32 9.06 4.31 8.07
CA VAL A 32 7.65 4.24 7.66
C VAL A 32 6.77 3.92 8.86
N LYS A 33 5.67 4.66 9.00
CA LYS A 33 4.64 4.41 10.02
C LYS A 33 3.38 3.88 9.36
N THR A 34 2.93 2.71 9.79
CA THR A 34 1.70 2.09 9.27
C THR A 34 0.60 2.17 10.31
N GLY A 35 -0.56 2.66 9.90
CA GLY A 35 -1.77 2.66 10.70
C GLY A 35 -2.34 1.26 10.84
N VAL A 36 -3.24 1.10 11.81
CA VAL A 36 -3.93 -0.16 12.06
C VAL A 36 -4.71 -0.58 10.82
N SER A 37 -4.61 -1.86 10.44
CA SER A 37 -5.28 -2.42 9.27
C SER A 37 -4.86 -1.79 7.92
N ALA A 38 -3.62 -1.30 7.80
CA ALA A 38 -3.05 -0.96 6.51
C ALA A 38 -2.81 -2.23 5.66
N LEU A 39 -3.29 -2.22 4.42
CA LEU A 39 -3.22 -3.35 3.48
C LEU A 39 -2.26 -3.02 2.34
N PHE A 40 -1.38 -3.96 1.96
CA PHE A 40 -0.38 -3.77 0.91
C PHE A 40 -0.57 -4.74 -0.23
N MET A 41 -0.74 -4.23 -1.45
CA MET A 41 -0.77 -5.08 -2.64
C MET A 41 0.62 -5.65 -2.95
N PRO A 42 0.73 -6.88 -3.46
CA PRO A 42 2.02 -7.45 -3.85
C PRO A 42 2.76 -6.57 -4.86
N GLY A 43 4.04 -6.30 -4.61
CA GLY A 43 4.91 -5.56 -5.52
C GLY A 43 4.95 -4.04 -5.29
N VAL A 44 4.20 -3.52 -4.31
CA VAL A 44 4.24 -2.09 -3.98
C VAL A 44 5.45 -1.73 -3.13
N LYS A 45 5.93 -0.49 -3.26
CA LYS A 45 6.95 0.09 -2.40
C LYS A 45 6.47 1.35 -1.68
N VAL A 46 6.88 1.50 -0.43
CA VAL A 46 6.65 2.69 0.39
C VAL A 46 7.99 3.35 0.66
N GLY A 47 8.15 4.59 0.21
CA GLY A 47 9.37 5.38 0.40
C GLY A 47 9.63 5.70 1.87
N PRO A 48 10.90 6.00 2.23
CA PRO A 48 11.28 6.30 3.60
C PRO A 48 10.57 7.54 4.14
N ASN A 49 10.40 7.59 5.47
CA ASN A 49 9.72 8.64 6.24
C ASN A 49 8.24 8.86 5.84
N SER A 50 7.60 7.89 5.18
CA SER A 50 6.20 7.99 4.74
C SER A 50 5.24 7.34 5.74
N TRP A 51 4.03 7.86 5.84
CA TRP A 51 3.01 7.40 6.78
C TRP A 51 1.79 6.88 6.02
N VAL A 52 1.35 5.68 6.36
CA VAL A 52 0.16 5.03 5.80
C VAL A 52 -0.95 5.08 6.84
N GLY A 53 -2.06 5.73 6.52
CA GLY A 53 -3.22 5.85 7.41
C GLY A 53 -3.86 4.50 7.75
N ALA A 54 -4.60 4.47 8.86
CA ALA A 54 -5.37 3.29 9.24
C ALA A 54 -6.41 2.94 8.16
N ASN A 55 -6.68 1.66 7.98
CA ASN A 55 -7.66 1.16 6.99
C ASN A 55 -7.39 1.61 5.54
N PHE A 56 -6.13 1.93 5.19
CA PHE A 56 -5.74 2.31 3.84
C PHE A 56 -5.19 1.11 3.05
N THR A 57 -5.62 0.96 1.79
CA THR A 57 -5.07 -0.05 0.88
C THR A 57 -4.06 0.56 -0.07
N VAL A 58 -2.78 0.24 0.12
CA VAL A 58 -1.68 0.65 -0.74
C VAL A 58 -1.68 -0.20 -2.02
N ARG A 59 -2.22 0.37 -3.10
CA ARG A 59 -2.27 -0.25 -4.45
C ARG A 59 -1.18 0.25 -5.40
N ARG A 60 -0.56 1.38 -5.08
CA ARG A 60 0.48 2.04 -5.87
C ARG A 60 1.63 2.43 -4.96
N ASP A 61 2.78 2.65 -5.57
CA ASP A 61 3.97 3.06 -4.86
C ASP A 61 3.77 4.42 -4.20
N ILE A 62 4.26 4.54 -2.96
CA ILE A 62 4.21 5.77 -2.18
C ILE A 62 5.61 6.37 -2.21
N PRO A 63 5.78 7.63 -2.67
CA PRO A 63 7.08 8.29 -2.66
C PRO A 63 7.58 8.54 -1.22
N ALA A 64 8.85 8.93 -1.08
CA ALA A 64 9.42 9.30 0.21
C ALA A 64 8.72 10.53 0.80
N ASN A 65 8.76 10.68 2.13
CA ASN A 65 8.24 11.84 2.86
C ASN A 65 6.75 12.13 2.56
N THR A 66 5.93 11.10 2.42
CA THR A 66 4.51 11.23 2.02
C THR A 66 3.57 10.70 3.09
N LEU A 67 2.50 11.45 3.37
CA LEU A 67 1.38 11.00 4.20
C LEU A 67 0.22 10.59 3.30
N VAL A 68 -0.21 9.33 3.39
CA VAL A 68 -1.44 8.86 2.73
C VAL A 68 -2.50 8.56 3.78
N LEU A 69 -3.71 9.07 3.59
CA LEU A 69 -4.84 8.86 4.46
C LEU A 69 -6.03 8.34 3.65
N PRO A 70 -6.86 7.46 4.21
CA PRO A 70 -8.11 7.10 3.57
C PRO A 70 -9.03 8.33 3.50
N LYS A 71 -9.79 8.45 2.41
CA LYS A 71 -10.91 9.37 2.39
C LYS A 71 -12.06 8.70 3.14
N GLN A 72 -12.41 9.24 4.29
CA GLN A 72 -13.55 8.79 5.08
C GLN A 72 -14.66 9.83 4.98
N ASP A 73 -15.85 9.40 4.57
CA ASP A 73 -17.02 10.27 4.56
C ASP A 73 -17.57 10.40 5.99
N GLU A 74 -18.15 11.57 6.30
CA GLU A 74 -18.84 11.78 7.57
C GLU A 74 -19.96 10.75 7.75
N ALA A 75 -19.98 10.09 8.91
CA ALA A 75 -21.03 9.14 9.25
C ALA A 75 -22.37 9.87 9.37
N LYS A 76 -23.29 9.59 8.45
CA LYS A 76 -24.66 10.08 8.50
C LYS A 76 -25.48 9.17 9.41
N TYR A 77 -25.73 9.61 10.63
CA TYR A 77 -26.61 8.91 11.56
C TYR A 77 -28.06 9.32 11.33
N LYS A 78 -28.97 8.36 11.22
CA LYS A 78 -30.41 8.60 11.30
C LYS A 78 -30.96 7.89 12.53
N SER A 79 -31.76 8.61 13.31
CA SER A 79 -32.51 8.03 14.41
C SER A 79 -33.53 7.05 13.86
N ILE A 80 -33.44 5.79 14.28
CA ILE A 80 -34.45 4.77 14.01
C ILE A 80 -35.48 4.91 15.13
N ARG A 81 -36.60 5.59 14.86
CA ARG A 81 -37.86 5.41 15.58
C ARG A 81 -38.78 4.57 14.71
#